data_AF-A0A355UBZ4-F1
#
_entry.id   AF-A0A355UBZ4-F1
#
_cell.length_a   1.000
_cell.length_b   1.000
_cell.length_c   1.000
_cell.angle_alpha   90.00
_cell.angle_beta   90.00
_cell.angle_gamma   90.00
#
_symmetry.space_group_name_H-M   'P 1'
#
loop_
_entity.id
_entity.type
_entity.pdbx_description
1 polymer ?
#
loop_
_entity_poly.entity_id
_entity_poly.type
_entity_poly.pdbx_seq_one_letter_code
_entity_poly.pdbx_strand_id
1 'polypeptide(L)'
;KYLMYASKAIVVDENLNPLKSKNRKEPIIPGFGNALVENVCIGCSIVFNNQLFNLIIDKIPKNAFMHDWWLYLVTSCFGEIIYDNESCLLYRQHNNNVIGMKDGFVAHWIKRFSNYGKMKKIRELQLCEFNNLFSLNDNKQKIVKDLIQTKHSIKARIIVLKLKIIYRQKLLDDMVFKLLLLLNGY
;
A
#
# COMPACT_ATOMS: atom_id res chain seq x y z
N LYS A 1 11.57 -20.47 1.28
CA LYS A 1 10.44 -19.58 1.59
C LYS A 1 10.75 -18.15 1.11
N TYR A 2 9.84 -17.50 0.38
CA TYR A 2 9.99 -16.08 0.03
C TYR A 2 9.87 -15.22 1.29
N LEU A 3 10.84 -14.35 1.54
CA LEU A 3 10.93 -13.61 2.80
C LEU A 3 11.36 -12.16 2.55
N MET A 4 10.64 -11.24 3.19
CA MET A 4 10.98 -9.82 3.26
C MET A 4 10.99 -9.37 4.72
N TYR A 5 12.02 -8.63 5.10
CA TYR A 5 12.04 -7.79 6.28
C TYR A 5 11.72 -6.36 5.87
N ALA A 6 10.90 -5.67 6.66
CA ALA A 6 10.70 -4.24 6.55
C ALA A 6 10.57 -3.65 7.94
N SER A 7 10.93 -2.39 8.09
CA SER A 7 10.77 -1.70 9.37
C SER A 7 10.01 -0.40 9.22
N LYS A 8 9.40 0.02 10.33
CA LYS A 8 8.94 1.39 10.51
C LYS A 8 10.12 2.35 10.35
N ALA A 9 9.84 3.57 9.89
CA ALA A 9 10.81 4.65 9.88
C ALA A 9 10.27 5.83 10.68
N ILE A 10 11.17 6.53 11.35
CA ILE A 10 10.89 7.79 12.02
C ILE A 10 11.08 8.89 10.97
N VAL A 11 9.99 9.49 10.53
CA VAL A 11 10.04 10.61 9.60
C VAL A 11 10.62 11.82 10.35
N VAL A 12 11.67 12.40 9.80
CA VAL A 12 12.39 13.56 10.35
C VAL A 12 12.48 14.69 9.34
N ASP A 13 12.65 15.92 9.83
CA ASP A 13 12.96 17.09 9.00
C ASP A 13 14.42 17.10 8.53
N GLU A 14 14.81 18.16 7.82
CA GLU A 14 16.17 18.36 7.32
C GLU A 14 17.25 18.45 8.41
N ASN A 15 16.85 18.79 9.64
CA ASN A 15 17.70 18.90 10.82
C ASN A 15 17.60 17.66 11.73
N LEU A 16 17.03 16.55 11.22
CA LEU A 16 16.82 15.28 11.93
C LEU A 16 15.84 15.35 13.12
N ASN A 17 15.01 16.39 13.22
CA ASN A 17 13.98 16.45 14.24
C ASN A 17 12.77 15.59 13.85
N PRO A 18 12.24 14.72 14.75
CA PRO A 18 11.07 13.90 14.46
C PRO A 18 9.79 14.70 14.16
N LEU A 19 9.17 14.41 13.03
CA LEU A 19 7.89 14.98 12.63
C LEU A 19 6.73 14.20 13.27
N LYS A 20 6.33 14.59 14.49
CA LYS A 20 5.30 13.90 15.31
C LYS A 20 3.98 13.62 14.57
N SER A 21 3.53 14.50 13.68
CA SER A 21 2.28 14.33 12.91
C SER A 21 2.35 13.21 11.87
N LYS A 22 3.56 12.79 11.47
CA LYS A 22 3.80 11.77 10.44
C LYS A 22 4.15 10.41 11.03
N ASN A 23 4.64 10.39 12.27
CA ASN A 23 5.02 9.18 12.97
C ASN A 23 3.80 8.54 13.62
N ARG A 24 3.42 7.38 13.08
CA ARG A 24 2.33 6.58 13.63
C ARG A 24 2.69 6.03 15.01
N LYS A 25 1.75 5.95 15.93
CA LYS A 25 1.97 5.30 17.24
C LYS A 25 1.61 3.82 17.23
N GLU A 26 0.51 3.47 16.57
CA GLU A 26 0.00 2.09 16.55
C GLU A 26 0.93 1.16 15.77
N PRO A 27 1.03 -0.11 16.19
CA PRO A 27 1.77 -1.11 15.44
C PRO A 27 1.15 -1.33 14.06
N ILE A 28 2.01 -1.60 13.08
CA ILE A 28 1.65 -2.00 11.73
C ILE A 28 1.58 -3.52 11.70
N ILE A 29 0.49 -4.03 11.12
CA ILE A 29 0.28 -5.46 10.88
C ILE A 29 0.21 -5.63 9.36
N PRO A 30 1.27 -6.09 8.69
CA PRO A 30 1.24 -6.30 7.25
C PRO A 30 0.29 -7.44 6.88
N GLY A 31 -0.24 -7.41 5.66
CA GLY A 31 -1.07 -8.49 5.17
C GLY A 31 -1.51 -8.29 3.73
N PHE A 32 -1.88 -9.38 3.06
CA PHE A 32 -2.23 -9.36 1.64
C PHE A 32 -3.31 -8.34 1.31
N GLY A 33 -4.44 -8.37 2.02
CA GLY A 33 -5.53 -7.43 1.72
C GLY A 33 -5.22 -5.98 2.12
N ASN A 34 -4.28 -5.75 3.04
CA ASN A 34 -3.74 -4.41 3.27
C ASN A 34 -2.85 -3.95 2.11
N ALA A 35 -1.96 -4.82 1.64
CA ALA A 35 -1.08 -4.54 0.51
C ALA A 35 -1.84 -4.26 -0.80
N LEU A 36 -3.09 -4.70 -0.93
CA LEU A 36 -3.94 -4.33 -2.07
C LEU A 36 -4.35 -2.84 -2.06
N VAL A 37 -4.37 -2.19 -0.90
CA VAL A 37 -4.99 -0.85 -0.73
C VAL A 37 -4.10 0.20 -0.08
N GLU A 38 -3.00 -0.21 0.53
CA GLU A 38 -2.05 0.67 1.22
C GLU A 38 -0.64 0.09 1.20
N ASN A 39 0.36 0.95 1.01
CA ASN A 39 1.75 0.59 1.27
C ASN A 39 2.10 0.90 2.73
N VAL A 40 2.69 -0.07 3.42
CA VAL A 40 3.24 0.10 4.78
C VAL A 40 4.74 -0.18 4.86
N CYS A 41 5.34 -0.73 3.80
CA CYS A 41 6.76 -1.03 3.75
C CYS A 41 7.46 0.07 2.93
N ILE A 42 8.38 0.79 3.56
CA ILE A 42 9.11 1.90 2.92
C ILE A 42 10.37 1.32 2.29
N GLY A 43 10.64 1.64 1.02
CA GLY A 43 11.76 1.05 0.26
C GLY A 43 13.12 1.04 0.97
N CYS A 44 13.47 2.11 1.69
CA CYS A 44 14.75 2.20 2.40
C CYS A 44 14.88 1.28 3.62
N SER A 45 13.80 0.68 4.11
CA SER A 45 13.83 -0.30 5.21
C SER A 45 13.69 -1.74 4.75
N ILE A 46 13.49 -1.97 3.45
CA ILE A 46 13.21 -3.30 2.92
C ILE A 46 14.50 -4.07 2.66
N VAL A 47 14.55 -5.30 3.18
CA VAL A 47 15.56 -6.31 2.85
C VAL A 47 14.81 -7.60 2.49
N PHE A 48 15.28 -8.35 1.50
CA PHE A 48 14.64 -9.59 1.09
C PHE A 48 15.65 -10.64 0.62
N ASN A 49 15.24 -11.91 0.66
CA ASN A 49 16.13 -13.02 0.33
C ASN A 49 16.19 -13.30 -1.19
N ASN A 50 17.22 -14.05 -1.60
CA ASN A 50 17.43 -14.42 -3.00
C ASN A 50 16.25 -15.17 -3.63
N GLN A 51 15.49 -15.92 -2.83
CA GLN A 51 14.31 -16.62 -3.33
C GLN A 51 13.21 -15.64 -3.77
N LEU A 52 12.96 -14.59 -2.99
CA LEU A 52 12.03 -13.53 -3.37
C LEU A 52 12.57 -12.72 -4.56
N PHE A 53 13.88 -12.46 -4.62
CA PHE A 53 14.52 -11.85 -5.79
C PHE A 53 14.24 -12.64 -7.08
N ASN A 54 14.48 -13.96 -7.06
CA ASN A 54 14.26 -14.83 -8.22
C ASN A 54 12.78 -14.90 -8.63
N LEU A 55 11.85 -14.70 -7.69
CA LEU A 55 10.41 -14.66 -8.00
C LEU A 55 10.05 -13.43 -8.86
N ILE A 56 10.69 -12.29 -8.59
CA ILE A 56 10.29 -10.97 -9.13
C ILE A 56 11.15 -10.48 -10.31
N ILE A 57 12.38 -10.96 -10.45
CA ILE A 57 13.35 -10.40 -11.41
C ILE A 57 12.85 -10.44 -12.87
N ASP A 58 12.11 -11.49 -13.23
CA ASP A 58 11.51 -11.64 -14.57
C ASP A 58 10.05 -11.15 -14.65
N LYS A 59 9.52 -10.58 -13.56
CA LYS A 59 8.12 -10.15 -13.42
C LYS A 59 8.03 -8.69 -12.98
N ILE A 60 8.86 -7.86 -13.61
CA ILE A 60 8.90 -6.42 -13.32
C ILE A 60 7.65 -5.75 -13.93
N PRO A 61 6.85 -5.04 -13.12
CA PRO A 61 5.65 -4.35 -13.59
C PRO A 61 6.01 -3.16 -14.48
N LYS A 62 5.23 -2.91 -15.54
CA LYS A 62 5.36 -1.66 -16.32
C LYS A 62 4.64 -0.51 -15.63
N ASN A 63 3.63 -0.83 -14.82
CA ASN A 63 2.73 0.08 -14.14
C ASN A 63 2.64 -0.28 -12.64
N ALA A 64 3.73 -0.07 -11.91
CA ALA A 64 3.70 -0.05 -10.44
C ALA A 64 3.52 1.37 -9.91
N PHE A 65 2.76 1.52 -8.83
CA PHE A 65 2.62 2.80 -8.13
C PHE A 65 3.95 3.21 -7.50
N MET A 66 4.57 2.28 -6.76
CA MET A 66 5.92 2.39 -6.22
C MET A 66 6.54 0.99 -6.15
N HIS A 67 7.87 0.91 -6.29
CA HIS A 67 8.59 -0.37 -6.29
C HIS A 67 8.49 -1.10 -4.93
N ASP A 68 8.49 -0.34 -3.83
CA ASP A 68 8.35 -0.87 -2.47
C ASP A 68 6.94 -1.42 -2.22
N TRP A 69 5.91 -0.72 -2.70
CA TRP A 69 4.53 -1.22 -2.64
C TRP A 69 4.36 -2.47 -3.49
N TRP A 70 4.95 -2.51 -4.69
CA TRP A 70 4.92 -3.71 -5.52
C TRP A 70 5.55 -4.91 -4.80
N LEU A 71 6.74 -4.72 -4.23
CA LEU A 71 7.44 -5.77 -3.48
C LEU A 71 6.65 -6.22 -2.25
N TYR A 72 6.03 -5.28 -1.53
CA TYR A 72 5.11 -5.57 -0.42
C TYR A 72 3.91 -6.42 -0.89
N LEU A 73 3.27 -6.06 -2.00
CA LEU A 73 2.13 -6.78 -2.56
C LEU A 73 2.52 -8.21 -2.96
N VAL A 74 3.61 -8.38 -3.71
CA VAL A 74 4.08 -9.71 -4.12
C VAL A 74 4.42 -10.56 -2.90
N THR A 75 5.18 -10.02 -1.96
CA THR A 75 5.60 -10.79 -0.77
C THR A 75 4.41 -11.15 0.11
N SER A 76 3.48 -10.22 0.35
CA SER A 76 2.28 -10.52 1.14
C SER A 76 1.39 -11.60 0.50
N CYS A 77 1.52 -11.81 -0.81
CA CYS A 77 0.81 -12.84 -1.52
C CYS A 77 1.51 -14.21 -1.47
N PHE A 78 2.82 -14.26 -1.68
CA PHE A 78 3.53 -15.52 -1.88
C PHE A 78 4.42 -15.94 -0.71
N GLY A 79 4.78 -15.00 0.15
CA GLY A 79 5.79 -15.17 1.18
C GLY A 79 5.37 -14.69 2.55
N GLU A 80 6.38 -14.41 3.36
CA GLU A 80 6.25 -13.89 4.71
C GLU A 80 6.92 -12.53 4.81
N ILE A 81 6.33 -11.68 5.65
CA ILE A 81 6.83 -10.35 5.94
C ILE A 81 7.12 -10.29 7.43
N ILE A 82 8.38 -10.10 7.77
CA ILE A 82 8.80 -9.75 9.11
C ILE A 82 8.76 -8.22 9.18
N TYR A 83 7.80 -7.67 9.91
CA TYR A 83 7.66 -6.23 10.04
C TYR A 83 8.06 -5.76 11.43
N ASP A 84 9.11 -4.95 11.50
CA ASP A 84 9.65 -4.40 12.72
C ASP A 84 9.00 -3.04 13.06
N ASN A 85 8.29 -3.02 14.18
CA ASN A 85 7.61 -1.83 14.68
C ASN A 85 8.53 -0.92 15.52
N GLU A 86 9.72 -1.38 15.89
CA GLU A 86 10.68 -0.72 16.80
C GLU A 86 12.01 -0.40 16.08
N SER A 87 11.95 0.26 14.92
CA SER A 87 13.15 0.63 14.18
C SER A 87 13.64 2.06 14.43
N CYS A 88 14.96 2.21 14.45
CA CYS A 88 15.69 3.47 14.60
C CYS A 88 16.01 4.16 13.27
N LEU A 89 15.42 3.74 12.16
CA LEU A 89 15.67 4.33 10.84
C LEU A 89 15.06 5.74 10.74
N LEU A 90 15.90 6.76 10.57
CA LEU A 90 15.46 8.13 10.33
C LEU A 90 15.23 8.38 8.83
N TYR A 91 13.99 8.61 8.44
CA TYR A 91 13.63 8.95 7.06
C TYR A 91 13.49 10.46 6.90
N ARG A 92 14.53 11.09 6.34
CA ARG A 92 14.58 12.53 6.12
C ARG A 92 13.63 12.94 4.99
N GLN A 93 12.74 13.89 5.28
CA GLN A 93 11.82 14.43 4.29
C GLN A 93 12.17 15.87 3.94
N HIS A 94 12.68 16.07 2.72
CA HIS A 94 12.96 17.40 2.20
C HIS A 94 11.72 18.04 1.57
N ASN A 95 11.73 19.36 1.49
CA ASN A 95 10.65 20.17 0.92
C ASN A 95 10.32 19.87 -0.56
N ASN A 96 11.25 19.21 -1.28
CA ASN A 96 11.11 18.79 -2.67
C ASN A 96 10.77 17.30 -2.84
N ASN A 97 10.44 16.56 -1.77
CA ASN A 97 10.11 15.16 -1.92
C ASN A 97 8.79 14.96 -2.69
N VAL A 98 8.80 14.02 -3.64
CA VAL A 98 7.65 13.61 -4.47
C VAL A 98 6.42 13.24 -3.62
N ILE A 99 6.64 12.79 -2.38
CA ILE A 99 5.61 12.46 -1.40
C ILE A 99 5.99 13.12 -0.08
N GLY A 100 5.23 14.13 0.35
CA GLY A 100 5.39 14.76 1.66
C GLY A 100 4.34 15.80 2.01
N MET A 101 3.59 15.52 3.08
CA MET A 101 2.56 16.40 3.64
C MET A 101 3.21 17.67 4.22
N LYS A 102 3.10 18.77 3.50
CA LYS A 102 3.22 20.14 4.05
C LYS A 102 1.86 20.77 4.38
N ASP A 103 0.79 20.08 4.02
CA ASP A 103 -0.55 20.66 4.08
C ASP A 103 -1.17 20.42 5.45
N GLY A 104 -1.77 21.47 6.03
CA GLY A 104 -2.64 21.33 7.20
C GLY A 104 -3.75 20.30 6.93
N PHE A 105 -4.38 19.76 7.99
CA PHE A 105 -5.35 18.67 7.91
C PHE A 105 -6.36 18.86 6.75
N VAL A 106 -6.95 20.07 6.63
CA VAL A 106 -7.90 20.42 5.56
C VAL A 106 -7.28 20.32 4.15
N ALA A 107 -6.10 20.90 3.93
CA ALA A 107 -5.46 20.87 2.62
C ALA A 107 -4.93 19.47 2.26
N HIS A 108 -4.54 18.65 3.25
CA HIS A 108 -4.25 17.22 3.04
C HIS A 108 -5.49 16.48 2.52
N TRP A 109 -6.66 16.73 3.12
CA TRP A 109 -7.92 16.14 2.69
C TRP A 109 -8.33 16.63 1.31
N ILE A 110 -8.27 17.93 1.03
CA ILE A 110 -8.59 18.50 -0.30
C ILE A 110 -7.72 17.88 -1.40
N LYS A 111 -6.40 17.76 -1.18
CA LYS A 111 -5.51 17.09 -2.15
C LYS A 111 -5.84 15.61 -2.31
N ARG A 112 -6.24 14.93 -1.23
CA ARG A 112 -6.64 13.52 -1.27
C ARG A 112 -7.89 13.31 -2.12
N PHE A 113 -8.87 14.22 -2.05
CA PHE A 113 -10.08 14.18 -2.89
C PHE A 113 -9.80 14.65 -4.33
N SER A 114 -8.97 15.68 -4.53
CA SER A 114 -8.64 16.23 -5.85
C SER A 114 -7.81 15.28 -6.72
N ASN A 115 -6.79 14.62 -6.15
CA ASN A 115 -5.90 13.71 -6.90
C ASN A 115 -6.46 12.29 -7.05
N TYR A 116 -7.69 12.08 -6.64
CA TYR A 116 -8.18 10.74 -6.36
C TYR A 116 -8.41 9.89 -7.60
N GLY A 117 -8.92 10.49 -8.68
CA GLY A 117 -9.12 9.78 -9.96
C GLY A 117 -7.81 9.29 -10.60
N LYS A 118 -6.75 10.10 -10.51
CA LYS A 118 -5.40 9.71 -10.98
C LYS A 118 -4.86 8.54 -10.16
N MET A 119 -4.99 8.63 -8.84
CA MET A 119 -4.58 7.59 -7.91
C MET A 119 -5.34 6.28 -8.10
N LYS A 120 -6.65 6.36 -8.36
CA LYS A 120 -7.50 5.21 -8.72
C LYS A 120 -6.97 4.49 -9.95
N LYS A 121 -6.72 5.22 -11.04
CA LYS A 121 -6.22 4.65 -12.29
C LYS A 121 -4.89 3.90 -12.10
N ILE A 122 -3.94 4.48 -11.38
CA ILE A 122 -2.63 3.83 -11.19
C ILE A 122 -2.76 2.58 -10.31
N ARG A 123 -3.60 2.60 -9.27
CA ARG A 123 -3.87 1.41 -8.45
C ARG A 123 -4.50 0.28 -9.26
N GLU A 124 -5.47 0.60 -10.11
CA GLU A 124 -6.11 -0.36 -11.01
C GLU A 124 -5.08 -1.01 -11.94
N LEU A 125 -4.21 -0.21 -12.57
CA LEU A 125 -3.15 -0.73 -13.44
C LEU A 125 -2.20 -1.67 -12.68
N GLN A 126 -1.79 -1.30 -11.47
CA GLN A 126 -0.96 -2.15 -10.62
C GLN A 126 -1.64 -3.48 -10.29
N LEU A 127 -2.93 -3.48 -9.95
CA LEU A 127 -3.68 -4.71 -9.64
C LEU A 127 -3.86 -5.60 -10.87
N CYS A 128 -4.16 -5.00 -12.03
CA CYS A 128 -4.26 -5.72 -13.29
C CYS A 128 -2.93 -6.36 -13.67
N GLU A 129 -1.81 -5.63 -13.57
CA GLU A 129 -0.49 -6.20 -13.81
C GLU A 129 -0.14 -7.31 -12.83
N PHE A 130 -0.44 -7.12 -11.54
CA PHE A 130 -0.22 -8.14 -10.53
C PHE A 130 -0.98 -9.43 -10.87
N ASN A 131 -2.25 -9.31 -11.26
CA ASN A 131 -3.08 -10.45 -11.67
C ASN A 131 -2.60 -11.10 -12.98
N ASN A 132 -1.96 -10.35 -13.88
CA ASN A 132 -1.46 -10.87 -15.15
C ASN A 132 -0.09 -11.53 -15.02
N LEU A 133 0.80 -10.98 -14.19
CA LEU A 133 2.18 -11.46 -14.04
C LEU A 133 2.29 -12.67 -13.10
N PHE A 134 1.33 -12.84 -12.19
CA PHE A 134 1.40 -13.88 -11.16
C PHE A 134 0.17 -14.80 -11.15
N SER A 135 0.43 -16.10 -11.05
CA SER A 135 -0.62 -17.11 -10.83
C SER A 135 -1.01 -17.16 -9.36
N LEU A 136 -2.19 -16.62 -9.05
CA LEU A 136 -2.77 -16.60 -7.72
C LEU A 136 -3.61 -17.86 -7.46
N ASN A 137 -3.72 -18.28 -6.20
CA ASN A 137 -4.72 -19.28 -5.83
C ASN A 137 -6.14 -18.71 -5.96
N ASP A 138 -7.15 -19.58 -6.07
CA ASP A 138 -8.53 -19.19 -6.39
C ASP A 138 -9.09 -18.12 -5.44
N ASN A 139 -8.79 -18.25 -4.14
CA ASN A 139 -9.25 -17.30 -3.12
C ASN A 139 -8.64 -15.90 -3.31
N LYS A 140 -7.32 -15.79 -3.48
CA LYS A 140 -6.65 -14.51 -3.69
C LYS A 140 -6.98 -13.92 -5.06
N GLN A 141 -7.08 -14.77 -6.07
CA GLN A 141 -7.46 -14.34 -7.42
C GLN A 141 -8.86 -13.73 -7.43
N LYS A 142 -9.83 -14.35 -6.73
CA LYS A 142 -11.17 -13.80 -6.58
C LYS A 142 -11.16 -12.42 -5.91
N ILE A 143 -10.42 -12.26 -4.81
CA ILE A 143 -10.31 -10.98 -4.10
C ILE A 143 -9.75 -9.88 -5.02
N VAL A 144 -8.68 -10.18 -5.77
CA VAL A 144 -8.09 -9.21 -6.71
C VAL A 144 -9.05 -8.86 -7.84
N LYS A 145 -9.73 -9.85 -8.42
CA LYS A 145 -10.75 -9.64 -9.47
C LYS A 145 -11.92 -8.81 -8.96
N ASP A 146 -12.45 -9.11 -7.77
CA ASP A 146 -13.53 -8.36 -7.15
C ASP A 146 -13.11 -6.89 -6.92
N LEU A 147 -11.87 -6.66 -6.47
CA LEU A 147 -11.32 -5.31 -6.27
C LEU A 147 -11.18 -4.54 -7.58
N ILE A 148 -10.68 -5.16 -8.66
CA ILE A 148 -10.60 -4.55 -10.00
C ILE A 148 -12.02 -4.19 -10.52
N GLN A 149 -13.01 -5.05 -10.30
CA GLN A 149 -14.38 -4.85 -10.78
C GLN A 149 -15.14 -3.72 -10.06
N THR A 150 -14.67 -3.25 -8.90
CA THR A 150 -15.35 -2.20 -8.12
C THR A 150 -15.59 -0.91 -8.91
N LYS A 151 -14.75 -0.62 -9.91
CA LYS A 151 -14.91 0.53 -10.81
C LYS A 151 -16.20 0.48 -11.63
N HIS A 152 -16.63 -0.71 -12.02
CA HIS A 152 -17.74 -0.92 -12.95
C HIS A 152 -18.97 -1.55 -12.28
N SER A 153 -18.81 -2.16 -11.10
CA SER A 153 -19.87 -2.93 -10.44
C SER A 153 -20.10 -2.49 -9.00
N ILE A 154 -21.31 -1.99 -8.73
CA ILE A 154 -21.77 -1.69 -7.36
C ILE A 154 -21.82 -2.97 -6.52
N LYS A 155 -22.21 -4.10 -7.12
CA LYS A 155 -22.20 -5.41 -6.45
C LYS A 155 -20.78 -5.78 -5.98
N ALA A 156 -19.78 -5.58 -6.84
CA ALA A 156 -18.38 -5.82 -6.47
C ALA A 156 -17.92 -4.91 -5.31
N ARG A 157 -18.34 -3.63 -5.30
CA ARG A 157 -18.07 -2.72 -4.15
C ARG A 157 -18.63 -3.28 -2.85
N ILE A 158 -19.88 -3.73 -2.86
CA ILE A 158 -20.53 -4.29 -1.66
C ILE A 158 -19.80 -5.57 -1.20
N ILE A 159 -19.39 -6.44 -2.13
CA ILE A 159 -18.61 -7.64 -1.81
C ILE A 159 -17.29 -7.25 -1.13
N VAL A 160 -16.52 -6.35 -1.75
CA VAL A 160 -15.23 -5.90 -1.23
C VAL A 160 -15.37 -5.22 0.14
N LEU A 161 -16.41 -4.41 0.35
CA LEU A 161 -16.67 -3.77 1.65
C LEU A 161 -16.94 -4.78 2.78
N LYS A 162 -17.46 -5.96 2.46
CA LYS A 162 -17.69 -7.04 3.43
C LYS A 162 -16.45 -7.90 3.70
N LEU A 163 -15.43 -7.84 2.84
CA LEU A 163 -14.20 -8.59 3.00
C LEU A 163 -13.31 -7.95 4.08
N LYS A 164 -13.36 -8.50 5.30
CA LYS A 164 -12.53 -8.04 6.44
C LYS A 164 -11.02 -8.11 6.19
N ILE A 165 -10.58 -8.91 5.22
CA ILE A 165 -9.16 -9.02 4.84
C ILE A 165 -8.64 -7.75 4.15
N ILE A 166 -9.52 -6.95 3.54
CA ILE A 166 -9.16 -5.66 2.92
C ILE A 166 -9.35 -4.57 3.97
N TYR A 167 -8.24 -3.96 4.37
CA TYR A 167 -8.23 -2.92 5.37
C TYR A 167 -7.08 -1.96 5.16
N ARG A 168 -7.26 -0.72 5.60
CA ARG A 168 -6.16 0.21 5.87
C ARG A 168 -5.81 0.18 7.34
N GLN A 169 -4.58 0.53 7.65
CA GLN A 169 -4.05 0.38 8.98
C GLN A 169 -4.70 1.34 9.99
N LYS A 170 -4.87 2.62 9.63
CA LYS A 170 -5.51 3.62 10.50
C LYS A 170 -7.02 3.57 10.32
N LEU A 171 -7.77 3.58 11.41
CA LEU A 171 -9.24 3.49 11.38
C LEU A 171 -9.88 4.59 10.52
N LEU A 172 -9.45 5.85 10.70
CA LEU A 172 -9.98 6.96 9.90
C LEU A 172 -9.66 6.80 8.40
N ASP A 173 -8.45 6.38 8.07
CA ASP A 173 -8.07 6.12 6.67
C ASP A 173 -8.89 4.97 6.07
N ASP A 174 -9.16 3.92 6.87
CA ASP A 174 -9.97 2.77 6.47
C ASP A 174 -11.43 3.14 6.25
N MET A 175 -12.02 3.94 7.16
CA MET A 175 -13.39 4.47 7.00
C MET A 175 -13.52 5.31 5.74
N VAL A 176 -12.56 6.20 5.50
CA VAL A 176 -12.52 7.02 4.28
C VAL A 176 -12.35 6.15 3.04
N PHE A 177 -11.45 5.18 3.07
CA PHE A 177 -11.28 4.22 1.99
C PHE A 177 -12.61 3.53 1.64
N LYS A 178 -13.32 3.03 2.64
CA LYS A 178 -14.63 2.36 2.47
C LYS A 178 -15.69 3.30 1.89
N LEU A 179 -15.78 4.53 2.41
CA LEU A 179 -16.70 5.54 1.88
C LEU A 179 -16.41 5.84 0.41
N LEU A 180 -15.13 6.07 0.08
CA LEU A 180 -14.77 6.40 -1.27
C LEU A 180 -14.94 5.20 -2.21
N LEU A 181 -14.67 3.97 -1.76
CA LEU A 181 -14.94 2.76 -2.53
C LEU A 181 -16.42 2.67 -2.89
N LEU A 182 -17.32 2.96 -1.95
CA LEU A 182 -18.77 2.97 -2.18
C LEU A 182 -19.16 4.01 -3.25
N LEU A 183 -18.58 5.21 -3.19
CA LEU A 183 -18.83 6.34 -4.10
C LEU A 183 -18.17 6.21 -5.49
N ASN A 184 -17.70 5.01 -5.87
CA ASN A 184 -16.89 4.78 -7.08
C ASN A 184 -15.60 5.60 -7.14
N GLY A 185 -15.12 5.98 -5.98
CA GLY A 185 -13.95 6.78 -5.85
C GLY A 185 -12.65 5.99 -6.00
N TYR A 186 -12.64 4.74 -5.53
CA TYR A 186 -11.38 4.04 -5.20
C TYR A 186 -10.78 3.25 -6.34
#